data_AF-A0A949HSM4-F1
#
_entry.id   AF-A0A949HSM4-F1
#
_cell.length_a   1.000
_cell.length_b   1.000
_cell.length_c   1.000
_cell.angle_alpha   90.00
_cell.angle_beta   90.00
_cell.angle_gamma   90.00
#
_symmetry.space_group_name_H-M   'P 1'
#
loop_
_entity.id
_entity.type
_entity.pdbx_description
1 polymer ?
#
loop_
_entity_poly.entity_id
_entity_poly.type
_entity_poly.pdbx_seq_one_letter_code
_entity_poly.pdbx_strand_id
1 'polypeptide(L)'
;MKTTLPKVWIFGTPLLALLFVFAPHALRSLAQDQAPPATTEQAVAPANPPAPAELPSDIVPGSPVAQVVEMAQAGVSESVIISFVNASAAPFNLTADDIIYLKDIGLSDNVVNAMIQRDQQLGVQIATPNDTPPPPPVASTAVVAQPAVVTDTYFYDNLAPYGSWVNIQGYGLCWQPTVVVLDPGWRPYCDRGHWVYTDDGWFWMSDYSWGWATFHYGRWFHHPHYGWCWWPDTVWGPSWVTWRYSNDYCGWAPLPPHAIYRSGVGIVYNGVVVGAGFDFGLGVSFYTFVPTRHFCDRDPWRYRVHDRPEVFRETVVVNRFDTRHREFQNRGIDPDHIVAVTGKPIRAVPVRETTARLPGRARLEHDALVVNRPRFAADSSLTLHQGIVPRPEPSRVETRPRVQPDT
;
A
#
# COMPACT_ATOMS: atom_id res chain seq x y z
N MET A 1 -10.70 20.64 -76.44
CA MET A 1 -11.32 19.45 -77.08
C MET A 1 -10.55 18.23 -76.56
N LYS A 2 -11.15 17.41 -75.68
CA LYS A 2 -11.80 16.12 -76.01
C LYS A 2 -10.75 15.08 -76.49
N THR A 3 -10.59 13.86 -75.97
CA THR A 3 -11.27 13.06 -74.93
C THR A 3 -10.56 11.68 -74.86
N THR A 4 -10.47 11.09 -73.65
CA THR A 4 -10.56 9.65 -73.27
C THR A 4 -9.63 8.55 -73.83
N LEU A 5 -8.95 7.89 -72.86
CA LEU A 5 -8.51 6.47 -72.71
C LEU A 5 -9.55 5.41 -73.19
N PRO A 6 -9.25 4.08 -73.41
CA PRO A 6 -8.42 3.18 -72.55
C PRO A 6 -7.74 1.93 -73.20
N LYS A 7 -6.89 1.19 -72.44
CA LYS A 7 -6.89 -0.30 -72.22
C LYS A 7 -5.53 -0.91 -71.85
N VAL A 8 -5.63 -1.92 -70.97
CA VAL A 8 -4.64 -2.80 -70.33
C VAL A 8 -3.93 -3.75 -71.30
N TRP A 9 -2.65 -4.06 -71.05
CA TRP A 9 -2.01 -5.36 -71.32
C TRP A 9 -0.98 -5.70 -70.23
N ILE A 10 -1.00 -6.95 -69.76
CA ILE A 10 -0.01 -7.59 -68.86
C ILE A 10 1.00 -8.35 -69.74
N PHE A 11 2.30 -8.34 -69.41
CA PHE A 11 3.22 -9.51 -69.41
C PHE A 11 4.68 -9.07 -69.09
N GLY A 12 5.36 -9.81 -68.21
CA GLY A 12 6.81 -10.02 -68.27
C GLY A 12 7.68 -9.47 -67.12
N THR A 13 8.04 -10.34 -66.17
CA THR A 13 9.27 -10.26 -65.35
C THR A 13 10.53 -10.56 -66.18
N PRO A 14 11.73 -10.25 -65.67
CA PRO A 14 12.63 -11.37 -65.38
C PRO A 14 13.30 -11.31 -64.00
N LEU A 15 13.36 -12.52 -63.44
CA LEU A 15 14.09 -12.97 -62.26
C LEU A 15 15.55 -13.26 -62.66
N LEU A 16 16.52 -12.87 -61.85
CA LEU A 16 17.91 -13.31 -61.98
C LEU A 16 18.07 -14.65 -61.24
N ALA A 17 18.41 -15.71 -61.98
CA ALA A 17 18.67 -17.04 -61.44
C ALA A 17 20.14 -17.19 -61.04
N LEU A 18 20.41 -17.71 -59.84
CA LEU A 18 21.67 -18.39 -59.54
C LEU A 18 21.35 -19.79 -58.98
N LEU A 19 21.79 -20.79 -59.74
CA LEU A 19 21.71 -22.22 -59.47
C LEU A 19 22.78 -22.63 -58.45
N PHE A 20 22.39 -23.40 -57.44
CA PHE A 20 23.22 -24.49 -56.91
C PHE A 20 22.34 -25.69 -56.57
N VAL A 21 22.69 -26.85 -57.13
CA VAL A 21 21.99 -28.14 -57.06
C VAL A 21 22.74 -29.07 -56.09
N PHE A 22 22.00 -29.61 -55.11
CA PHE A 22 21.96 -30.97 -54.51
C PHE A 22 23.17 -31.92 -54.70
N ALA A 23 23.60 -32.82 -53.77
CA ALA A 23 23.15 -33.35 -52.46
C ALA A 23 24.25 -34.37 -51.99
N PRO A 24 23.98 -35.36 -51.11
CA PRO A 24 23.55 -35.38 -49.70
C PRO A 24 24.64 -36.02 -48.80
N HIS A 25 24.46 -36.10 -47.47
CA HIS A 25 24.80 -37.27 -46.62
C HIS A 25 24.28 -37.04 -45.19
N ALA A 26 23.79 -38.12 -44.59
CA ALA A 26 23.01 -38.16 -43.34
C ALA A 26 23.86 -38.11 -42.05
N LEU A 27 23.25 -37.49 -41.02
CA LEU A 27 23.29 -37.78 -39.58
C LEU A 27 24.48 -38.59 -39.01
N ARG A 28 25.31 -37.92 -38.20
CA ARG A 28 25.82 -38.47 -36.93
C ARG A 28 26.28 -37.36 -35.97
N SER A 29 25.62 -37.37 -34.80
CA SER A 29 26.00 -36.86 -33.48
C SER A 29 27.41 -36.30 -33.31
N LEU A 30 27.49 -35.01 -32.98
CA LEU A 30 28.30 -34.48 -31.87
C LEU A 30 27.52 -33.35 -31.21
N ALA A 31 26.50 -33.72 -30.43
CA ALA A 31 26.01 -32.86 -29.37
C ALA A 31 27.11 -32.83 -28.29
N GLN A 32 27.93 -31.78 -28.30
CA GLN A 32 28.69 -31.41 -27.12
C GLN A 32 27.71 -30.76 -26.15
N ASP A 33 27.40 -31.52 -25.10
CA ASP A 33 26.79 -31.08 -23.85
C ASP A 33 27.43 -29.79 -23.36
N GLN A 34 26.81 -28.66 -23.68
CA GLN A 34 26.77 -27.53 -22.77
C GLN A 34 25.35 -27.46 -22.23
N ALA A 35 25.18 -28.11 -21.08
CA ALA A 35 24.01 -27.93 -20.25
C ALA A 35 23.74 -26.43 -20.09
N PRO A 36 22.49 -25.96 -20.17
CA PRO A 36 22.15 -24.62 -19.71
C PRO A 36 22.69 -24.47 -18.28
N PRO A 37 23.22 -23.30 -17.88
CA PRO A 37 23.62 -23.11 -16.49
C PRO A 37 22.42 -23.53 -15.64
N ALA A 38 22.62 -24.54 -14.80
CA ALA A 38 21.59 -25.00 -13.90
C ALA A 38 21.13 -23.78 -13.12
N THR A 39 19.92 -23.30 -13.42
CA THR A 39 19.18 -22.49 -12.48
C THR A 39 19.09 -23.40 -11.28
N THR A 40 19.98 -23.17 -10.31
CA THR A 40 19.80 -23.74 -9.00
C THR A 40 18.52 -23.08 -8.54
N GLU A 41 17.41 -23.80 -8.71
CA GLU A 41 16.20 -23.60 -7.95
C GLU A 41 16.65 -23.80 -6.50
N GLN A 42 17.27 -22.74 -5.95
CA GLN A 42 17.63 -22.67 -4.55
C GLN A 42 16.28 -22.76 -3.86
N ALA A 43 16.03 -23.94 -3.28
CA ALA A 43 14.95 -24.16 -2.35
C ALA A 43 14.90 -22.94 -1.42
N VAL A 44 13.78 -22.22 -1.50
CA VAL A 44 13.49 -21.05 -0.67
C VAL A 44 13.64 -21.52 0.77
N ALA A 45 14.75 -21.15 1.42
CA ALA A 45 14.88 -21.36 2.86
C ALA A 45 13.73 -20.58 3.52
N PRO A 46 13.03 -21.17 4.50
CA PRO A 46 11.83 -20.55 5.04
C PRO A 46 12.19 -19.17 5.59
N ALA A 47 11.48 -18.14 5.11
CA ALA A 47 11.45 -16.86 5.78
C ALA A 47 11.15 -17.13 7.27
N ASN A 48 11.82 -16.40 8.18
CA ASN A 48 11.45 -16.48 9.58
C ASN A 48 9.93 -16.26 9.69
N PRO A 49 9.22 -17.07 10.51
CA PRO A 49 7.79 -16.91 10.64
C PRO A 49 7.47 -15.45 10.99
N PRO A 50 6.41 -14.87 10.40
CA PRO A 50 5.96 -13.52 10.71
C PRO A 50 5.93 -13.32 12.23
N ALA A 51 6.48 -12.20 12.71
CA ALA A 51 6.18 -11.80 14.07
C ALA A 51 4.66 -11.61 14.16
N PRO A 52 3.96 -12.25 15.12
CA PRO A 52 2.51 -12.10 15.24
C PRO A 52 2.14 -10.62 15.32
N ALA A 53 1.08 -10.23 14.63
CA ALA A 53 0.51 -8.91 14.80
C ALA A 53 0.12 -8.71 16.28
N GLU A 54 0.38 -7.52 16.80
CA GLU A 54 0.09 -7.21 18.20
C GLU A 54 -1.38 -6.80 18.38
N LEU A 55 -1.89 -6.85 19.60
CA LEU A 55 -3.20 -6.26 19.91
C LEU A 55 -3.00 -4.77 20.24
N PRO A 56 -3.93 -3.89 19.84
CA PRO A 56 -3.99 -2.52 20.36
C PRO A 56 -4.02 -2.52 21.89
N SER A 57 -3.43 -1.50 22.51
CA SER A 57 -3.36 -1.37 23.98
C SER A 57 -4.73 -1.39 24.68
N ASP A 58 -5.78 -0.99 23.95
CA ASP A 58 -7.11 -0.80 24.49
C ASP A 58 -7.95 -2.09 24.42
N ILE A 59 -7.50 -3.10 23.66
CA ILE A 59 -8.14 -4.41 23.58
C ILE A 59 -7.54 -5.34 24.64
N VAL A 60 -8.37 -5.76 25.60
CA VAL A 60 -7.95 -6.66 26.68
C VAL A 60 -7.62 -8.06 26.12
N PRO A 61 -6.41 -8.60 26.35
CA PRO A 61 -6.05 -9.95 25.92
C PRO A 61 -7.03 -11.01 26.46
N GLY A 62 -7.40 -11.97 25.63
CA GLY A 62 -8.37 -13.02 25.97
C GLY A 62 -9.84 -12.59 25.97
N SER A 63 -10.15 -11.31 25.79
CA SER A 63 -11.54 -10.85 25.58
C SER A 63 -12.17 -11.45 24.33
N PRO A 64 -13.51 -11.49 24.20
CA PRO A 64 -14.16 -11.95 22.98
C PRO A 64 -13.74 -11.19 21.72
N VAL A 65 -13.49 -9.87 21.84
CA VAL A 65 -12.96 -9.05 20.75
C VAL A 65 -11.53 -9.47 20.39
N ALA A 66 -10.65 -9.68 21.37
CA ALA A 66 -9.29 -10.17 21.13
C ALA A 66 -9.29 -11.50 20.37
N GLN A 67 -10.18 -12.44 20.72
CA GLN A 67 -10.29 -13.72 20.01
C GLN A 67 -10.74 -13.57 18.55
N VAL A 68 -11.66 -12.63 18.26
CA VAL A 68 -12.04 -12.30 16.88
C VAL A 68 -10.86 -11.73 16.09
N VAL A 69 -10.07 -10.87 16.73
CA VAL A 69 -8.85 -10.28 16.14
C VAL A 69 -7.79 -11.33 15.87
N GLU A 70 -7.53 -12.22 16.82
CA GLU A 70 -6.58 -13.35 16.66
C GLU A 70 -7.01 -14.27 15.51
N MET A 71 -8.29 -14.61 15.41
CA MET A 71 -8.82 -15.38 14.28
C MET A 71 -8.63 -14.65 12.95
N ALA A 72 -8.87 -13.34 12.92
CA ALA A 72 -8.68 -12.54 11.73
C ALA A 72 -7.21 -12.49 11.29
N GLN A 73 -6.30 -12.26 12.24
CA GLN A 73 -4.85 -12.28 12.01
C GLN A 73 -4.34 -13.66 11.57
N ALA A 74 -4.97 -14.74 12.04
CA ALA A 74 -4.68 -16.10 11.61
C ALA A 74 -5.30 -16.47 10.25
N GLY A 75 -6.06 -15.57 9.61
CA GLY A 75 -6.69 -15.82 8.31
C GLY A 75 -7.90 -16.76 8.37
N VAL A 76 -8.55 -16.87 9.53
CA VAL A 76 -9.78 -17.65 9.66
C VAL A 76 -10.88 -17.02 8.81
N SER A 77 -11.64 -17.86 8.09
CA SER A 77 -12.67 -17.36 7.17
C SER A 77 -13.80 -16.63 7.90
N GLU A 78 -14.37 -15.63 7.23
CA GLU A 78 -15.49 -14.81 7.74
C GLU A 78 -16.64 -15.66 8.31
N SER A 79 -17.03 -16.72 7.61
CA SER A 79 -18.10 -17.62 8.05
C SER A 79 -17.82 -18.31 9.39
N VAL A 80 -16.56 -18.66 9.65
CA VAL A 80 -16.12 -19.29 10.90
C VAL A 80 -16.06 -18.26 12.01
N ILE A 81 -15.57 -17.04 11.71
CA ILE A 81 -15.59 -15.92 12.67
C ILE A 81 -17.03 -15.60 13.08
N ILE A 82 -17.96 -15.49 12.13
CA ILE A 82 -19.39 -15.28 12.43
C ILE A 82 -19.96 -16.43 13.27
N SER A 83 -19.57 -17.67 12.99
CA SER A 83 -20.00 -18.83 13.76
C SER A 83 -19.51 -18.77 15.21
N PHE A 84 -18.25 -18.37 15.43
CA PHE A 84 -17.70 -18.12 16.76
C PHE A 84 -18.46 -16.98 17.47
N VAL A 85 -18.72 -15.86 16.78
CA VAL A 85 -19.46 -14.72 17.33
C VAL A 85 -20.85 -15.16 17.83
N ASN A 86 -21.58 -15.91 17.03
CA ASN A 86 -22.91 -16.41 17.39
C ASN A 86 -22.88 -17.39 18.58
N ALA A 87 -21.79 -18.14 18.74
CA ALA A 87 -21.59 -19.07 19.85
C ALA A 87 -21.10 -18.38 21.13
N SER A 88 -20.60 -17.14 21.06
CA SER A 88 -20.05 -16.42 22.22
C SER A 88 -21.11 -16.23 23.31
N ALA A 89 -20.78 -16.63 24.55
CA ALA A 89 -21.62 -16.42 25.72
C ALA A 89 -21.37 -15.06 26.40
N ALA A 90 -20.25 -14.40 26.09
CA ALA A 90 -19.88 -13.10 26.63
C ALA A 90 -20.09 -11.99 25.58
N PRO A 91 -20.51 -10.79 25.98
CA PRO A 91 -20.65 -9.67 25.07
C PRO A 91 -19.31 -9.13 24.60
N PHE A 92 -19.29 -8.53 23.42
CA PHE A 92 -18.13 -7.89 22.80
C PHE A 92 -17.94 -6.46 23.30
N ASN A 93 -19.02 -5.73 23.59
CA ASN A 93 -19.03 -4.35 24.08
C ASN A 93 -18.21 -3.40 23.19
N LEU A 94 -18.44 -3.49 21.87
CA LEU A 94 -17.67 -2.72 20.89
C LEU A 94 -17.80 -1.21 21.11
N THR A 95 -16.66 -0.53 21.23
CA THR A 95 -16.55 0.92 21.16
C THR A 95 -16.42 1.39 19.71
N ALA A 96 -16.48 2.71 19.48
CA ALA A 96 -16.22 3.28 18.15
C ALA A 96 -14.80 2.96 17.66
N ASP A 97 -13.82 2.98 18.55
CA ASP A 97 -12.41 2.71 18.22
C ASP A 97 -12.21 1.22 17.89
N ASP A 98 -12.91 0.31 18.59
CA ASP A 98 -12.90 -1.12 18.24
C ASP A 98 -13.45 -1.35 16.83
N ILE A 99 -14.57 -0.72 16.49
CA ILE A 99 -15.16 -0.84 15.14
C ILE A 99 -14.20 -0.32 14.08
N ILE A 100 -13.55 0.82 14.33
CA ILE A 100 -12.54 1.38 13.43
C ILE A 100 -11.39 0.41 13.23
N TYR A 101 -10.85 -0.12 14.33
CA TYR A 101 -9.75 -1.08 14.31
C TYR A 101 -10.10 -2.38 13.59
N LEU A 102 -11.27 -2.97 13.87
CA LEU A 102 -11.75 -4.19 13.21
C LEU A 102 -11.85 -3.99 11.69
N LYS A 103 -12.34 -2.83 11.25
CA LYS A 103 -12.37 -2.49 9.81
C LYS A 103 -10.97 -2.28 9.23
N ASP A 104 -10.05 -1.71 10.00
CA ASP A 104 -8.68 -1.45 9.56
C ASP A 104 -7.86 -2.74 9.37
N ILE A 105 -8.13 -3.79 10.15
CA ILE A 105 -7.53 -5.12 9.94
C ILE A 105 -8.22 -5.92 8.84
N GLY A 106 -9.32 -5.41 8.28
CA GLY A 106 -10.01 -6.00 7.12
C GLY A 106 -11.26 -6.82 7.43
N LEU A 107 -11.76 -6.81 8.68
CA LEU A 107 -13.03 -7.47 8.96
C LEU A 107 -14.18 -6.80 8.20
N SER A 108 -15.09 -7.64 7.70
CA SER A 108 -16.25 -7.19 6.94
C SER A 108 -17.27 -6.49 7.84
N ASP A 109 -18.11 -5.66 7.23
CA ASP A 109 -19.25 -5.06 7.93
C ASP A 109 -20.22 -6.15 8.46
N ASN A 110 -20.26 -7.34 7.84
CA ASN A 110 -21.11 -8.43 8.32
C ASN A 110 -20.60 -9.00 9.65
N VAL A 111 -19.27 -9.19 9.80
CA VAL A 111 -18.69 -9.67 11.06
C VAL A 111 -18.96 -8.66 12.17
N VAL A 112 -18.68 -7.38 11.92
CA VAL A 112 -18.91 -6.31 12.90
C VAL A 112 -20.39 -6.24 13.29
N ASN A 113 -21.30 -6.30 12.30
CA ASN A 113 -22.74 -6.30 12.56
C ASN A 113 -23.18 -7.55 13.33
N ALA A 114 -22.60 -8.73 13.08
CA ALA A 114 -22.88 -9.94 13.84
C ALA A 114 -22.47 -9.80 15.30
N MET A 115 -21.33 -9.16 15.59
CA MET A 115 -20.89 -8.89 16.97
C MET A 115 -21.87 -7.96 17.69
N ILE A 116 -22.29 -6.87 17.03
CA ILE A 116 -23.30 -5.94 17.57
C ILE A 116 -24.64 -6.64 17.81
N GLN A 117 -25.10 -7.44 16.86
CA GLN A 117 -26.35 -8.19 16.96
C GLN A 117 -26.30 -9.22 18.10
N ARG A 118 -25.15 -9.85 18.31
CA ARG A 118 -24.95 -10.80 19.41
C ARG A 118 -25.09 -10.10 20.77
N ASP A 119 -24.50 -8.93 20.94
CA ASP A 119 -24.61 -8.15 22.18
C ASP A 119 -26.07 -7.76 22.47
N GLN A 120 -26.83 -7.36 21.44
CA GLN A 120 -28.26 -7.07 21.56
C GLN A 120 -29.05 -8.30 22.03
N GLN A 121 -28.73 -9.49 21.51
CA GLN A 121 -29.38 -10.75 21.93
C GLN A 121 -29.05 -11.12 23.38
N LEU A 122 -27.85 -10.78 23.86
CA LEU A 122 -27.44 -10.96 25.25
C LEU A 122 -28.07 -9.93 26.20
N GLY A 123 -28.90 -9.02 25.70
CA GLY A 123 -29.55 -7.98 26.48
C GLY A 123 -28.62 -6.81 26.84
N VAL A 124 -27.47 -6.69 26.16
CA VAL A 124 -26.60 -5.53 26.30
C VAL A 124 -27.22 -4.39 25.48
N GLN A 125 -27.82 -3.43 26.18
CA GLN A 125 -28.17 -2.15 25.57
C GLN A 125 -26.87 -1.41 25.25
N ILE A 126 -26.67 -1.05 23.98
CA ILE A 126 -25.66 -0.05 23.61
C ILE A 126 -25.98 1.18 24.44
N ALA A 127 -25.09 1.56 25.36
CA ALA A 127 -25.27 2.79 26.09
C ALA A 127 -25.30 3.93 25.07
N THR A 128 -26.48 4.55 24.89
CA THR A 128 -26.51 5.90 24.35
C THR A 128 -25.69 6.77 25.31
N PRO A 129 -24.88 7.72 24.83
CA PRO A 129 -24.14 8.62 25.70
C PRO A 129 -25.16 9.49 26.45
N ASN A 130 -25.61 9.01 27.61
CA ASN A 130 -26.46 9.74 28.53
C ASN A 130 -25.55 10.55 29.44
N ASP A 131 -25.67 11.88 29.32
CA ASP A 131 -25.28 12.97 30.22
C ASP A 131 -24.74 12.55 31.60
N THR A 132 -23.50 12.07 31.63
CA THR A 132 -22.70 12.11 32.86
C THR A 132 -21.83 13.37 32.75
N PRO A 133 -21.92 14.32 33.70
CA PRO A 133 -21.04 15.48 33.70
C PRO A 133 -19.59 14.98 33.61
N PRO A 134 -18.76 15.50 32.70
CA PRO A 134 -17.38 15.10 32.63
C PRO A 134 -16.73 15.33 34.00
N PRO A 135 -15.88 14.42 34.50
CA PRO A 135 -15.07 14.71 35.67
C PRO A 135 -14.32 16.03 35.43
N PRO A 136 -14.14 16.88 36.46
CA PRO A 136 -13.43 18.15 36.30
C PRO A 136 -12.07 17.86 35.65
N PRO A 137 -11.63 18.68 34.67
CA PRO A 137 -10.35 18.47 34.03
C PRO A 137 -9.28 18.57 35.10
N VAL A 138 -8.67 17.43 35.45
CA VAL A 138 -7.36 17.44 36.07
C VAL A 138 -6.47 18.04 35.00
N ALA A 139 -6.10 19.30 35.18
CA ALA A 139 -5.19 19.99 34.28
C ALA A 139 -3.88 19.19 34.27
N SER A 140 -3.73 18.33 33.26
CA SER A 140 -2.45 17.75 32.92
C SER A 140 -1.67 18.85 32.21
N THR A 141 -1.02 19.71 32.99
CA THR A 141 0.07 20.57 32.50
C THR A 141 1.28 19.70 32.22
N ALA A 142 1.16 18.88 31.18
CA ALA A 142 2.28 18.25 30.52
C ALA A 142 2.41 18.91 29.15
N VAL A 143 3.02 20.10 29.12
CA VAL A 143 3.57 20.64 27.87
C VAL A 143 4.76 19.75 27.53
N VAL A 144 4.51 18.66 26.81
CA VAL A 144 5.56 17.80 26.28
C VAL A 144 5.51 17.94 24.77
N ALA A 145 6.51 18.64 24.23
CA ALA A 145 6.71 18.78 22.80
C ALA A 145 6.78 17.40 22.13
N GLN A 146 6.26 17.29 20.91
CA GLN A 146 6.51 16.15 20.04
C GLN A 146 8.01 15.85 20.00
N PRO A 147 8.45 14.58 19.90
CA PRO A 147 9.82 14.32 19.51
C PRO A 147 10.05 14.98 18.15
N ALA A 148 10.91 15.99 18.10
CA ALA A 148 11.18 16.77 16.88
C ALA A 148 11.77 15.90 15.74
N VAL A 149 12.20 14.68 16.07
CA VAL A 149 12.75 13.65 15.20
C VAL A 149 12.35 12.27 15.75
N VAL A 150 11.82 11.39 14.92
CA VAL A 150 11.53 9.97 15.22
C VAL A 150 12.57 9.06 14.55
N THR A 151 12.63 7.80 14.98
CA THR A 151 13.45 6.75 14.34
C THR A 151 12.57 5.75 13.63
N ASP A 152 13.17 4.72 13.04
CA ASP A 152 12.48 3.70 12.27
C ASP A 152 11.53 2.85 13.11
N THR A 153 11.78 2.74 14.43
CA THR A 153 10.86 2.13 15.42
C THR A 153 9.46 2.70 15.32
N TYR A 154 9.32 3.96 14.90
CA TYR A 154 8.03 4.59 14.73
C TYR A 154 7.10 3.87 13.74
N PHE A 155 7.63 3.30 12.66
CA PHE A 155 6.80 2.47 11.77
C PHE A 155 6.45 1.14 12.43
N TYR A 156 7.43 0.48 13.07
CA TYR A 156 7.23 -0.82 13.70
C TYR A 156 6.11 -0.77 14.75
N ASP A 157 6.18 0.19 15.66
CA ASP A 157 5.25 0.34 16.78
C ASP A 157 3.83 0.67 16.29
N ASN A 158 3.70 1.57 15.30
CA ASN A 158 2.38 2.02 14.82
C ASN A 158 1.72 1.08 13.81
N LEU A 159 2.47 0.17 13.20
CA LEU A 159 1.94 -0.82 12.24
C LEU A 159 1.74 -2.21 12.86
N ALA A 160 2.39 -2.51 13.99
CA ALA A 160 2.29 -3.82 14.66
C ALA A 160 0.84 -4.27 14.95
N PRO A 161 -0.12 -3.40 15.32
CA PRO A 161 -1.49 -3.84 15.56
C PRO A 161 -2.25 -4.27 14.29
N TYR A 162 -1.83 -3.78 13.12
CA TYR A 162 -2.61 -3.89 11.89
C TYR A 162 -2.08 -4.95 10.91
N GLY A 163 -0.98 -5.62 11.27
CA GLY A 163 -0.30 -6.57 10.41
C GLY A 163 0.97 -7.12 11.02
N SER A 164 1.60 -8.03 10.30
CA SER A 164 2.80 -8.74 10.77
C SER A 164 4.06 -8.23 10.08
N TRP A 165 5.16 -8.13 10.83
CA TRP A 165 6.47 -7.85 10.26
C TRP A 165 7.18 -9.15 9.88
N VAL A 166 7.63 -9.23 8.62
CA VAL A 166 8.20 -10.43 7.99
C VAL A 166 9.57 -10.10 7.43
N ASN A 167 10.58 -10.89 7.78
CA ASN A 167 11.91 -10.74 7.20
C ASN A 167 11.96 -11.45 5.83
N ILE A 168 11.97 -10.67 4.75
CA ILE A 168 11.94 -11.18 3.38
C ILE A 168 13.35 -11.09 2.80
N GLN A 169 13.86 -12.23 2.30
CA GLN A 169 15.18 -12.32 1.70
C GLN A 169 15.35 -11.28 0.58
N GLY A 170 16.44 -10.52 0.63
CA GLY A 170 16.75 -9.47 -0.35
C GLY A 170 16.08 -8.12 -0.07
N TYR A 171 15.06 -8.07 0.79
CA TYR A 171 14.36 -6.82 1.14
C TYR A 171 14.52 -6.42 2.61
N GLY A 172 14.79 -7.38 3.50
CA GLY A 172 14.82 -7.16 4.94
C GLY A 172 13.41 -7.19 5.55
N LEU A 173 13.22 -6.45 6.64
CA LEU A 173 11.97 -6.45 7.40
C LEU A 173 10.88 -5.65 6.66
N CYS A 174 9.86 -6.36 6.18
CA CYS A 174 8.72 -5.84 5.44
C CYS A 174 7.45 -6.04 6.24
N TRP A 175 6.42 -5.25 5.99
CA TRP A 175 5.14 -5.34 6.70
C TRP A 175 4.05 -5.95 5.81
N GLN A 176 3.37 -6.97 6.32
CA GLN A 176 2.21 -7.60 5.69
C GLN A 176 0.94 -7.19 6.47
N PRO A 177 0.05 -6.37 5.90
CA PRO A 177 -1.19 -6.01 6.58
C PRO A 177 -2.12 -7.22 6.76
N THR A 178 -2.85 -7.27 7.88
CA THR A 178 -3.83 -8.33 8.15
C THR A 178 -4.92 -8.39 7.08
N VAL A 179 -5.31 -7.26 6.49
CA VAL A 179 -6.33 -7.22 5.42
C VAL A 179 -5.92 -8.05 4.19
N VAL A 180 -4.63 -8.18 3.89
CA VAL A 180 -4.13 -9.05 2.80
C VAL A 180 -4.30 -10.53 3.12
N VAL A 181 -4.24 -10.90 4.40
CA VAL A 181 -4.46 -12.28 4.86
C VAL A 181 -5.93 -12.65 4.73
N LEU A 182 -6.84 -11.71 5.03
CA LEU A 182 -8.29 -11.91 4.94
C LEU A 182 -8.83 -11.83 3.51
N ASP A 183 -8.26 -10.94 2.70
CA ASP A 183 -8.67 -10.70 1.32
C ASP A 183 -7.44 -10.72 0.38
N PRO A 184 -7.17 -11.86 -0.26
CA PRO A 184 -6.09 -11.96 -1.26
C PRO A 184 -6.30 -11.06 -2.48
N GLY A 185 -7.51 -10.55 -2.69
CA GLY A 185 -7.85 -9.61 -3.76
C GLY A 185 -7.47 -8.15 -3.43
N TRP A 186 -7.22 -7.85 -2.15
CA TRP A 186 -6.87 -6.52 -1.66
C TRP A 186 -5.64 -5.95 -2.36
N ARG A 187 -5.68 -4.66 -2.68
CA ARG A 187 -4.60 -3.94 -3.37
C ARG A 187 -4.30 -2.58 -2.77
N PRO A 188 -3.01 -2.24 -2.60
CA PRO A 188 -2.63 -0.90 -2.19
C PRO A 188 -3.00 0.13 -3.26
N TYR A 189 -3.36 1.34 -2.83
CA TYR A 189 -3.86 2.42 -3.67
C TYR A 189 -5.13 2.06 -4.47
N CYS A 190 -5.87 1.04 -4.05
CA CYS A 190 -7.12 0.64 -4.69
C CYS A 190 -8.22 0.58 -3.65
N ASP A 191 -8.12 -0.36 -2.72
CA ASP A 191 -9.14 -0.61 -1.73
C ASP A 191 -9.14 0.45 -0.63
N ARG A 192 -10.35 0.84 -0.20
CA ARG A 192 -10.58 1.75 0.95
C ARG A 192 -9.77 3.05 0.85
N GLY A 193 -10.00 3.80 -0.21
CA GLY A 193 -9.45 5.13 -0.41
C GLY A 193 -9.81 5.70 -1.77
N HIS A 194 -9.34 6.91 -2.03
CA HIS A 194 -9.59 7.64 -3.26
C HIS A 194 -8.52 8.70 -3.53
N TRP A 195 -8.50 9.19 -4.76
CA TRP A 195 -7.55 10.22 -5.20
C TRP A 195 -8.06 11.62 -4.88
N VAL A 196 -7.22 12.43 -4.23
CA VAL A 196 -7.41 13.86 -4.00
C VAL A 196 -6.23 14.58 -4.63
N TYR A 197 -6.48 15.63 -5.41
CA TYR A 197 -5.40 16.42 -5.98
C TYR A 197 -4.94 17.50 -5.00
N THR A 198 -3.64 17.57 -4.73
CA THR A 198 -3.02 18.51 -3.79
C THR A 198 -1.93 19.33 -4.49
N ASP A 199 -1.38 20.31 -3.77
CA ASP A 199 -0.23 21.09 -4.25
C ASP A 199 1.03 20.22 -4.50
N ASP A 200 1.08 19.03 -3.90
CA ASP A 200 2.15 18.04 -4.09
C ASP A 200 1.83 17.00 -5.19
N GLY A 201 0.60 17.00 -5.72
CA GLY A 201 0.14 16.08 -6.76
C GLY A 201 -1.02 15.18 -6.31
N TRP A 202 -1.15 13.99 -6.90
CA TRP A 202 -2.22 13.07 -6.55
C TRP A 202 -1.93 12.39 -5.21
N PHE A 203 -2.69 12.78 -4.19
CA PHE A 203 -2.67 12.21 -2.86
C PHE A 203 -3.66 11.05 -2.75
N TRP A 204 -3.21 9.93 -2.21
CA TRP A 204 -4.10 8.83 -1.87
C TRP A 204 -4.73 9.03 -0.50
N MET A 205 -6.01 9.40 -0.47
CA MET A 205 -6.78 9.52 0.76
C MET A 205 -7.27 8.15 1.18
N SER A 206 -6.47 7.47 2.02
CA SER A 206 -6.83 6.17 2.58
C SER A 206 -7.86 6.28 3.70
N ASP A 207 -8.80 5.35 3.72
CA ASP A 207 -9.72 5.13 4.84
C ASP A 207 -9.10 4.22 5.93
N TYR A 208 -7.87 3.74 5.79
CA TYR A 208 -7.18 2.95 6.82
C TYR A 208 -6.49 3.86 7.84
N SER A 209 -6.62 3.57 9.14
CA SER A 209 -5.92 4.35 10.19
C SER A 209 -4.41 4.31 10.06
N TRP A 210 -3.84 3.19 9.60
CA TRP A 210 -2.42 3.00 9.32
C TRP A 210 -1.97 3.58 7.96
N GLY A 211 -2.91 4.04 7.13
CA GLY A 211 -2.64 4.47 5.76
C GLY A 211 -1.74 5.70 5.64
N TRP A 212 -1.68 6.54 6.68
CA TRP A 212 -0.76 7.69 6.73
C TRP A 212 0.71 7.27 6.52
N ALA A 213 1.08 6.05 6.94
CA ALA A 213 2.41 5.52 6.80
C ALA A 213 2.57 4.90 5.41
N THR A 214 1.91 3.77 5.16
CA THR A 214 2.29 2.88 4.06
C THR A 214 1.86 3.37 2.67
N PHE A 215 0.98 4.37 2.58
CA PHE A 215 0.63 5.01 1.29
C PHE A 215 1.45 6.28 0.99
N HIS A 216 2.16 6.81 1.98
CA HIS A 216 2.92 8.06 1.82
C HIS A 216 4.42 7.90 2.09
N TYR A 217 4.82 6.75 2.62
CA TYR A 217 6.17 6.30 2.87
C TYR A 217 6.35 4.90 2.29
N GLY A 218 7.60 4.47 2.10
CA GLY A 218 7.91 3.11 1.62
C GLY A 218 7.33 2.74 0.27
N ARG A 219 7.48 1.47 -0.10
CA ARG A 219 7.10 0.91 -1.40
C ARG A 219 6.31 -0.36 -1.22
N TRP A 220 5.46 -0.69 -2.18
CA TRP A 220 4.68 -1.93 -2.16
C TRP A 220 5.20 -2.91 -3.20
N PHE A 221 5.18 -4.19 -2.87
CA PHE A 221 5.45 -5.28 -3.80
C PHE A 221 4.55 -6.48 -3.51
N HIS A 222 4.38 -7.32 -4.52
CA HIS A 222 3.58 -8.53 -4.39
C HIS A 222 4.50 -9.75 -4.26
N HIS A 223 4.55 -10.33 -3.06
CA HIS A 223 5.30 -11.53 -2.76
C HIS A 223 4.45 -12.79 -3.05
N PRO A 224 5.01 -13.84 -3.67
CA PRO A 224 4.25 -15.04 -4.05
C PRO A 224 3.53 -15.75 -2.89
N HIS A 225 4.11 -15.71 -1.69
CA HIS A 225 3.57 -16.41 -0.51
C HIS A 225 2.81 -15.49 0.47
N TYR A 226 3.10 -14.19 0.44
CA TYR A 226 2.57 -13.24 1.44
C TYR A 226 1.58 -12.24 0.82
N GLY A 227 1.34 -12.29 -0.50
CA GLY A 227 0.55 -11.29 -1.20
C GLY A 227 1.27 -9.93 -1.17
N TRP A 228 0.52 -8.84 -1.00
CA TRP A 228 1.12 -7.51 -0.91
C TRP A 228 1.87 -7.30 0.41
N CYS A 229 3.11 -6.84 0.29
CA CYS A 229 3.96 -6.45 1.40
C CYS A 229 4.49 -5.03 1.19
N TRP A 230 4.70 -4.32 2.29
CA TRP A 230 5.25 -2.98 2.32
C TRP A 230 6.71 -3.00 2.74
N TRP A 231 7.55 -2.32 1.96
CA TRP A 231 8.97 -2.13 2.17
C TRP A 231 9.23 -0.71 2.68
N PRO A 232 9.79 -0.53 3.89
CA PRO A 232 9.92 0.79 4.51
C PRO A 232 10.86 1.77 3.79
N ASP A 233 10.52 3.05 3.80
CA ASP A 233 11.34 4.22 3.38
C ASP A 233 10.84 5.44 4.18
N THR A 234 11.70 6.40 4.50
CA THR A 234 11.36 7.57 5.31
C THR A 234 11.06 8.82 4.50
N VAL A 235 11.20 8.76 3.17
CA VAL A 235 10.82 9.88 2.31
C VAL A 235 9.30 9.92 2.15
N TRP A 236 8.70 11.02 2.57
CA TRP A 236 7.28 11.28 2.37
C TRP A 236 6.97 11.68 0.92
N GLY A 237 5.81 11.24 0.42
CA GLY A 237 5.19 11.72 -0.82
C GLY A 237 3.66 11.63 -0.77
N PRO A 238 2.94 12.36 -1.65
CA PRO A 238 1.49 12.28 -1.71
C PRO A 238 1.01 10.89 -2.15
N SER A 239 1.81 10.21 -2.97
CA SER A 239 1.65 8.80 -3.34
C SER A 239 2.92 8.27 -3.99
N TRP A 240 3.22 6.99 -3.77
CA TRP A 240 4.33 6.28 -4.41
C TRP A 240 3.81 5.33 -5.48
N VAL A 241 3.24 5.91 -6.54
CA VAL A 241 2.69 5.17 -7.70
C VAL A 241 3.28 5.67 -9.01
N THR A 242 3.33 4.78 -10.00
CA THR A 242 3.50 5.13 -11.41
C THR A 242 2.14 5.19 -12.11
N TRP A 243 2.01 6.11 -13.06
CA TRP A 243 0.76 6.46 -13.73
C TRP A 243 0.75 5.97 -15.17
N ARG A 244 -0.40 5.47 -15.60
CA ARG A 244 -0.75 5.22 -17.00
C ARG A 244 -2.06 5.95 -17.34
N TYR A 245 -2.19 6.38 -18.59
CA TYR A 245 -3.37 7.12 -19.02
C TYR A 245 -3.72 6.87 -20.49
N SER A 246 -5.01 6.86 -20.75
CA SER A 246 -5.67 7.12 -22.04
C SER A 246 -6.92 7.96 -21.77
N ASN A 247 -7.59 8.49 -22.79
CA ASN A 247 -8.83 9.24 -22.57
C ASN A 247 -9.91 8.41 -21.86
N ASP A 248 -9.92 7.10 -22.06
CA ASP A 248 -10.92 6.19 -21.51
C ASP A 248 -10.55 5.67 -20.12
N TYR A 249 -9.26 5.56 -19.80
CA TYR A 249 -8.79 4.91 -18.57
C TYR A 249 -7.66 5.67 -17.85
N CYS A 250 -7.82 5.76 -16.53
CA CYS A 250 -6.74 6.09 -15.61
C CYS A 250 -6.18 4.80 -15.03
N GLY A 251 -4.86 4.66 -15.05
CA GLY A 251 -4.14 3.52 -14.49
C GLY A 251 -3.07 3.94 -13.51
N TRP A 252 -2.87 3.16 -12.46
CA TRP A 252 -1.75 3.35 -11.55
C TRP A 252 -1.27 2.02 -10.97
N ALA A 253 0.01 1.96 -10.63
CA ALA A 253 0.60 0.84 -9.90
C ALA A 253 1.53 1.37 -8.81
N PRO A 254 1.60 0.71 -7.64
CA PRO A 254 2.58 1.07 -6.63
C PRO A 254 4.00 0.98 -7.19
N LEU A 255 4.85 1.93 -6.83
CA LEU A 255 6.27 1.87 -7.14
C LEU A 255 6.91 0.71 -6.35
N PRO A 256 7.75 -0.12 -7.00
CA PRO A 256 8.37 -1.26 -6.34
C PRO A 256 9.48 -0.81 -5.38
N PRO A 257 9.93 -1.69 -4.48
CA PRO A 257 11.11 -1.47 -3.65
C PRO A 257 12.32 -1.00 -4.47
N HIS A 258 13.19 -0.24 -3.82
CA HIS A 258 14.34 0.43 -4.43
C HIS A 258 14.01 1.56 -5.42
N ALA A 259 12.74 1.84 -5.74
CA ALA A 259 12.35 3.05 -6.47
C ALA A 259 12.33 4.25 -5.50
N ILE A 260 13.50 4.72 -5.09
CA ILE A 260 13.66 5.76 -4.06
C ILE A 260 13.81 7.14 -4.65
N TYR A 261 13.40 8.17 -3.91
CA TYR A 261 13.69 9.56 -4.25
C TYR A 261 14.98 10.01 -3.58
N ARG A 262 15.85 10.67 -4.34
CA ARG A 262 17.02 11.37 -3.82
C ARG A 262 16.93 12.85 -4.17
N SER A 263 16.89 13.70 -3.15
CA SER A 263 16.81 15.16 -3.31
C SER A 263 17.92 15.67 -4.23
N GLY A 264 17.57 16.48 -5.23
CA GLY A 264 18.50 17.02 -6.23
C GLY A 264 18.95 16.05 -7.32
N VAL A 265 18.58 14.76 -7.24
CA VAL A 265 18.90 13.73 -8.24
C VAL A 265 17.64 13.25 -8.97
N GLY A 266 16.56 13.04 -8.22
CA GLY A 266 15.30 12.50 -8.72
C GLY A 266 15.06 11.06 -8.30
N ILE A 267 14.32 10.30 -9.13
CA ILE A 267 14.02 8.90 -8.83
C ILE A 267 15.20 8.02 -9.22
N VAL A 268 15.63 7.19 -8.28
CA VAL A 268 16.63 6.15 -8.46
C VAL A 268 15.94 4.81 -8.33
N TYR A 269 16.17 3.90 -9.27
CA TYR A 269 15.69 2.52 -9.23
C TYR A 269 16.86 1.56 -9.41
N ASN A 270 17.03 0.63 -8.46
CA ASN A 270 18.16 -0.30 -8.43
C ASN A 270 19.53 0.38 -8.63
N GLY A 271 19.70 1.55 -8.01
CA GLY A 271 20.94 2.33 -8.05
C GLY A 271 21.13 3.22 -9.29
N VAL A 272 20.19 3.20 -10.25
CA VAL A 272 20.27 4.00 -11.48
C VAL A 272 19.20 5.08 -11.50
N VAL A 273 19.56 6.30 -11.93
CA VAL A 273 18.59 7.40 -12.11
C VAL A 273 17.65 7.07 -13.26
N VAL A 274 16.34 7.16 -13.03
CA VAL A 274 15.30 6.88 -14.03
C VAL A 274 14.45 8.11 -14.31
N GLY A 275 14.01 8.24 -15.56
CA GLY A 275 13.19 9.36 -16.01
C GLY A 275 11.69 9.09 -15.90
N ALA A 276 10.90 10.13 -16.20
CA ALA A 276 9.43 10.09 -16.16
C ALA A 276 8.78 8.98 -17.02
N GLY A 277 9.41 8.60 -18.15
CA GLY A 277 8.89 7.54 -19.02
C GLY A 277 9.15 6.10 -18.55
N PHE A 278 9.84 5.91 -17.42
CA PHE A 278 10.21 4.58 -16.92
C PHE A 278 9.01 3.84 -16.32
N ASP A 279 8.84 2.57 -16.67
CA ASP A 279 7.69 1.74 -16.29
C ASP A 279 7.97 0.77 -15.13
N PHE A 280 9.21 0.77 -14.62
CA PHE A 280 9.68 -0.07 -13.52
C PHE A 280 9.58 -1.58 -13.76
N GLY A 281 9.38 -2.02 -15.01
CA GLY A 281 9.16 -3.41 -15.35
C GLY A 281 7.84 -3.99 -14.83
N LEU A 282 6.88 -3.13 -14.46
CA LEU A 282 5.60 -3.56 -13.90
C LEU A 282 4.64 -4.05 -14.98
N GLY A 283 4.23 -5.31 -14.89
CA GLY A 283 3.21 -5.90 -15.75
C GLY A 283 1.78 -5.47 -15.38
N VAL A 284 0.83 -5.79 -16.25
CA VAL A 284 -0.61 -5.48 -16.07
C VAL A 284 -1.17 -5.91 -14.72
N SER A 285 -0.68 -7.01 -14.14
CA SER A 285 -1.13 -7.53 -12.86
C SER A 285 -0.87 -6.59 -11.67
N PHE A 286 0.04 -5.62 -11.80
CA PHE A 286 0.33 -4.62 -10.77
C PHE A 286 -0.56 -3.37 -10.88
N TYR A 287 -1.11 -3.12 -12.06
CA TYR A 287 -1.90 -1.93 -12.32
C TYR A 287 -3.35 -2.11 -11.88
N THR A 288 -3.88 -1.05 -11.28
CA THR A 288 -5.31 -0.80 -11.14
C THR A 288 -5.71 0.16 -12.25
N PHE A 289 -6.76 -0.20 -13.01
CA PHE A 289 -7.34 0.65 -14.03
C PHE A 289 -8.81 0.92 -13.71
N VAL A 290 -9.24 2.16 -13.90
CA VAL A 290 -10.63 2.58 -13.80
C VAL A 290 -10.98 3.47 -14.99
N PRO A 291 -12.24 3.48 -15.46
CA PRO A 291 -12.66 4.47 -16.45
C PRO A 291 -12.39 5.89 -15.95
N THR A 292 -11.88 6.77 -16.80
CA THR A 292 -11.47 8.15 -16.42
C THR A 292 -12.56 8.90 -15.65
N ARG A 293 -13.83 8.68 -16.00
CA ARG A 293 -14.97 9.31 -15.32
C ARG A 293 -15.16 8.95 -13.84
N HIS A 294 -14.59 7.83 -13.40
CA HIS A 294 -14.69 7.30 -12.03
C HIS A 294 -13.39 7.51 -11.23
N PHE A 295 -12.36 8.11 -11.84
CA PHE A 295 -11.04 8.24 -11.23
C PHE A 295 -11.04 8.99 -9.90
N CYS A 296 -11.83 10.07 -9.81
CA CYS A 296 -11.97 10.89 -8.60
C CYS A 296 -13.22 10.56 -7.78
N ASP A 297 -13.88 9.42 -8.03
CA ASP A 297 -15.00 8.98 -7.18
C ASP A 297 -14.48 8.59 -5.78
N ARG A 298 -15.35 8.60 -4.76
CA ARG A 298 -14.97 8.24 -3.38
C ARG A 298 -14.52 6.78 -3.22
N ASP A 299 -15.01 5.90 -4.10
CA ASP A 299 -14.73 4.47 -4.11
C ASP A 299 -14.33 4.02 -5.53
N PRO A 300 -13.19 4.47 -6.07
CA PRO A 300 -12.82 4.19 -7.46
C PRO A 300 -12.61 2.70 -7.71
N TRP A 301 -12.24 1.94 -6.68
CA TRP A 301 -12.07 0.48 -6.73
C TRP A 301 -13.32 -0.27 -7.18
N ARG A 302 -14.53 0.27 -6.93
CA ARG A 302 -15.79 -0.33 -7.41
C ARG A 302 -15.92 -0.36 -8.92
N TYR A 303 -15.14 0.47 -9.61
CA TYR A 303 -15.09 0.58 -11.07
C TYR A 303 -13.79 0.01 -11.64
N ARG A 304 -13.04 -0.73 -10.81
CA ARG A 304 -11.82 -1.40 -11.25
C ARG A 304 -12.13 -2.34 -12.40
N VAL A 305 -11.30 -2.24 -13.44
CA VAL A 305 -11.36 -3.15 -14.57
C VAL A 305 -10.63 -4.44 -14.21
N HIS A 306 -11.32 -5.57 -14.37
CA HIS A 306 -10.77 -6.91 -14.17
C HIS A 306 -10.54 -7.59 -15.52
N ASP A 307 -9.43 -8.31 -15.67
CA ASP A 307 -9.14 -9.22 -16.79
C ASP A 307 -9.16 -8.59 -18.21
N ARG A 308 -8.68 -7.36 -18.34
CA ARG A 308 -8.63 -6.61 -19.62
C ARG A 308 -7.20 -6.13 -19.95
N PRO A 309 -6.29 -7.03 -20.38
CA PRO A 309 -4.91 -6.67 -20.71
C PRO A 309 -4.77 -5.67 -21.87
N GLU A 310 -5.80 -5.52 -22.69
CA GLU A 310 -5.91 -4.47 -23.72
C GLU A 310 -5.82 -3.07 -23.14
N VAL A 311 -6.42 -2.79 -21.97
CA VAL A 311 -6.36 -1.47 -21.33
C VAL A 311 -4.93 -1.08 -21.00
N PHE A 312 -4.10 -2.05 -20.60
CA PHE A 312 -2.68 -1.81 -20.38
C PHE A 312 -1.96 -1.42 -21.68
N ARG A 313 -2.29 -2.05 -22.81
CA ARG A 313 -1.69 -1.74 -24.13
C ARG A 313 -2.17 -0.40 -24.70
N GLU A 314 -3.40 0.00 -24.40
CA GLU A 314 -4.02 1.24 -24.88
C GLU A 314 -3.61 2.48 -24.06
N THR A 315 -3.14 2.28 -22.84
CA THR A 315 -2.65 3.34 -21.96
C THR A 315 -1.14 3.49 -22.08
N VAL A 316 -0.63 4.70 -21.84
CA VAL A 316 0.81 5.00 -21.85
C VAL A 316 1.27 5.54 -20.49
N VAL A 317 2.54 5.38 -20.16
CA VAL A 317 3.13 5.92 -18.93
C VAL A 317 3.14 7.45 -18.99
N VAL A 318 2.62 8.09 -17.93
CA VAL A 318 2.49 9.55 -17.82
C VAL A 318 3.02 10.08 -16.49
N ASN A 319 4.06 9.47 -15.93
CA ASN A 319 4.60 9.93 -14.65
C ASN A 319 5.04 11.39 -14.74
N ARG A 320 4.73 12.16 -13.70
CA ARG A 320 5.18 13.53 -13.53
C ARG A 320 5.73 13.71 -12.11
N PHE A 321 6.88 13.10 -11.90
CA PHE A 321 7.65 13.26 -10.67
C PHE A 321 8.34 14.62 -10.71
N ASP A 322 7.90 15.56 -9.88
CA ASP A 322 8.60 16.84 -9.76
C ASP A 322 9.62 16.73 -8.62
N THR A 323 10.88 16.90 -9.03
CA THR A 323 12.08 16.73 -8.22
C THR A 323 12.85 18.04 -8.06
N ARG A 324 12.27 19.16 -8.52
CA ARG A 324 12.87 20.50 -8.42
C ARG A 324 12.76 21.07 -7.01
N HIS A 325 11.81 20.57 -6.23
CA HIS A 325 11.62 20.92 -4.83
C HIS A 325 12.38 19.97 -3.91
N ARG A 326 12.66 20.39 -2.68
CA ARG A 326 13.31 19.51 -1.68
C ARG A 326 12.50 18.24 -1.41
N GLU A 327 11.19 18.31 -1.64
CA GLU A 327 10.21 17.28 -1.34
C GLU A 327 9.73 16.61 -2.63
N PHE A 328 9.44 15.31 -2.56
CA PHE A 328 8.97 14.54 -3.70
C PHE A 328 7.50 14.87 -4.00
N GLN A 329 7.23 15.25 -5.26
CA GLN A 329 5.88 15.48 -5.77
C GLN A 329 5.54 14.45 -6.83
N ASN A 330 4.29 13.99 -6.84
CA ASN A 330 3.79 13.02 -7.81
C ASN A 330 2.53 13.56 -8.51
N ARG A 331 2.73 14.39 -9.53
CA ARG A 331 1.63 15.05 -10.25
C ARG A 331 0.87 14.13 -11.19
N GLY A 332 1.48 13.02 -11.61
CA GLY A 332 0.86 11.97 -12.41
C GLY A 332 0.04 12.47 -13.61
N ILE A 333 -1.20 11.99 -13.69
CA ILE A 333 -2.17 12.35 -14.73
C ILE A 333 -2.54 13.83 -14.57
N ASP A 334 -2.56 14.58 -15.67
CA ASP A 334 -2.98 15.98 -15.64
C ASP A 334 -4.44 16.11 -15.17
N PRO A 335 -4.74 16.90 -14.13
CA PRO A 335 -6.13 17.17 -13.75
C PRO A 335 -6.98 17.66 -14.92
N ASP A 336 -6.41 18.44 -15.85
CA ASP A 336 -7.15 18.95 -17.01
C ASP A 336 -7.64 17.81 -17.93
N HIS A 337 -6.91 16.70 -18.01
CA HIS A 337 -7.37 15.52 -18.73
C HIS A 337 -8.62 14.90 -18.07
N ILE A 338 -8.66 14.87 -16.73
CA ILE A 338 -9.81 14.37 -15.98
C ILE A 338 -11.00 15.33 -16.08
N VAL A 339 -10.75 16.64 -16.00
CA VAL A 339 -11.78 17.69 -16.17
C VAL A 339 -12.38 17.61 -17.57
N ALA A 340 -11.58 17.41 -18.61
CA ALA A 340 -12.05 17.31 -19.99
C ALA A 340 -13.05 16.14 -20.20
N VAL A 341 -12.91 15.04 -19.46
CA VAL A 341 -13.81 13.87 -19.55
C VAL A 341 -15.00 13.99 -18.60
N THR A 342 -14.80 14.52 -17.40
CA THR A 342 -15.84 14.54 -16.35
C THR A 342 -16.69 15.80 -16.33
N GLY A 343 -16.17 16.93 -16.85
CA GLY A 343 -16.72 18.27 -16.68
C GLY A 343 -16.70 18.78 -15.23
N LYS A 344 -16.09 18.05 -14.29
CA LYS A 344 -16.01 18.42 -12.88
C LYS A 344 -14.68 19.13 -12.62
N PRO A 345 -14.66 20.36 -12.08
CA PRO A 345 -13.42 21.06 -11.79
C PRO A 345 -12.65 20.35 -10.68
N ILE A 346 -11.34 20.21 -10.86
CA ILE A 346 -10.42 19.70 -9.84
C ILE A 346 -9.61 20.89 -9.31
N ARG A 347 -9.65 21.10 -8.00
CA ARG A 347 -8.87 22.14 -7.32
C ARG A 347 -7.80 21.47 -6.48
N ALA A 348 -6.58 21.96 -6.58
CA ALA A 348 -5.50 21.54 -5.69
C ALA A 348 -5.84 21.95 -4.25
N VAL A 349 -5.73 21.00 -3.33
CA VAL A 349 -5.88 21.22 -1.90
C VAL A 349 -4.48 21.39 -1.26
N PRO A 350 -4.24 22.46 -0.50
CA PRO A 350 -2.99 22.61 0.24
C PRO A 350 -2.79 21.51 1.29
N VAL A 351 -1.57 20.97 1.38
CA VAL A 351 -1.21 19.99 2.41
C VAL A 351 -0.67 20.72 3.65
N ARG A 352 -1.10 20.28 4.84
CA ARG A 352 -0.64 20.79 6.13
C ARG A 352 -0.29 19.64 7.05
N GLU A 353 0.77 19.81 7.83
CA GLU A 353 1.17 18.81 8.83
C GLU A 353 0.32 18.95 10.09
N THR A 354 -0.07 17.81 10.68
CA THR A 354 -0.75 17.79 11.97
C THR A 354 0.21 18.03 13.12
N THR A 355 -0.28 18.68 14.18
CA THR A 355 0.41 18.78 15.47
C THR A 355 -0.07 17.71 16.47
N ALA A 356 -0.96 16.80 16.06
CA ALA A 356 -1.47 15.73 16.91
C ALA A 356 -0.36 14.78 17.37
N ARG A 357 -0.53 14.21 18.57
CA ARG A 357 0.43 13.30 19.20
C ARG A 357 0.39 11.89 18.62
N LEU A 358 -0.81 11.40 18.31
CA LEU A 358 -1.01 10.08 17.73
C LEU A 358 -1.16 10.21 16.22
N PRO A 359 -0.53 9.32 15.45
CA PRO A 359 -0.73 9.32 14.02
C PRO A 359 -2.17 8.91 13.72
N GLY A 360 -2.75 9.50 12.68
CA GLY A 360 -4.12 9.22 12.30
C GLY A 360 -4.34 9.44 10.81
N ARG A 361 -5.55 9.06 10.36
CA ARG A 361 -5.99 9.26 8.98
C ARG A 361 -5.84 10.74 8.58
N ALA A 362 -5.47 10.96 7.33
CA ALA A 362 -5.52 12.29 6.74
C ALA A 362 -6.97 12.82 6.72
N ARG A 363 -7.15 14.12 6.91
CA ARG A 363 -8.48 14.75 7.03
C ARG A 363 -8.50 16.05 6.26
N LEU A 364 -9.63 16.33 5.62
CA LEU A 364 -9.89 17.65 5.04
C LEU A 364 -10.44 18.55 6.15
N GLU A 365 -9.72 19.64 6.45
CA GLU A 365 -10.10 20.65 7.42
C GLU A 365 -10.04 22.05 6.80
N HIS A 366 -11.17 22.76 6.77
CA HIS A 366 -11.24 24.19 6.40
C HIS A 366 -10.41 24.59 5.16
N ASP A 367 -10.49 23.78 4.09
CA ASP A 367 -9.78 23.92 2.81
C ASP A 367 -8.33 23.42 2.74
N ALA A 368 -7.84 22.70 3.74
CA ALA A 368 -6.53 22.05 3.69
C ALA A 368 -6.62 20.55 4.01
N LEU A 369 -5.69 19.79 3.44
CA LEU A 369 -5.47 18.39 3.75
C LEU A 369 -4.47 18.29 4.90
N VAL A 370 -4.94 17.90 6.08
CA VAL A 370 -4.12 17.70 7.26
C VAL A 370 -3.56 16.27 7.26
N VAL A 371 -2.24 16.12 7.29
CA VAL A 371 -1.52 14.84 7.18
C VAL A 371 -0.57 14.61 8.36
N ASN A 372 -0.35 13.34 8.70
CA ASN A 372 0.71 12.96 9.62
C ASN A 372 2.04 12.80 8.87
N ARG A 373 3.00 13.69 9.15
CA ARG A 373 4.32 13.69 8.52
C ARG A 373 5.44 13.80 9.57
N PRO A 374 5.75 12.71 10.29
CA PRO A 374 6.81 12.72 11.28
C PRO A 374 8.17 12.99 10.60
N ARG A 375 9.06 13.68 11.30
CA ARG A 375 10.42 13.92 10.82
C ARG A 375 11.33 12.79 11.25
N PHE A 376 11.92 12.08 10.30
CA PHE A 376 12.86 10.98 10.61
C PHE A 376 14.29 11.49 10.77
N ALA A 377 15.09 10.77 11.57
CA ALA A 377 16.53 11.03 11.67
C ALA A 377 17.23 10.81 10.32
N ALA A 378 18.32 11.53 10.05
CA ALA A 378 18.99 11.48 8.74
C ALA A 378 19.46 10.05 8.36
N ASP A 379 19.87 9.25 9.35
CA ASP A 379 20.43 7.90 9.14
C ASP A 379 19.37 6.78 9.14
N SER A 380 18.10 7.13 9.35
CA SER A 380 16.98 6.18 9.42
C SER A 380 16.78 5.37 8.14
N SER A 381 16.84 6.02 6.98
CA SER A 381 16.68 5.33 5.68
C SER A 381 17.74 4.24 5.44
N LEU A 382 19.00 4.50 5.86
CA LEU A 382 20.09 3.54 5.71
C LEU A 382 19.95 2.35 6.67
N THR A 383 19.43 2.60 7.88
CA THR A 383 19.21 1.55 8.89
C THR A 383 18.08 0.59 8.47
N LEU A 384 16.98 1.12 7.94
CA LEU A 384 15.87 0.33 7.39
C LEU A 384 16.32 -0.61 6.27
N HIS A 385 17.09 -0.10 5.30
CA HIS A 385 17.51 -0.88 4.14
C HIS A 385 18.59 -1.92 4.44
N GLN A 386 19.25 -1.84 5.60
CA GLN A 386 20.23 -2.83 6.06
C GLN A 386 19.62 -3.94 6.93
N GLY A 387 18.33 -3.87 7.27
CA GLY A 387 17.63 -4.92 8.03
C GLY A 387 18.13 -5.08 9.48
N ILE A 388 18.79 -4.05 10.03
CA ILE A 388 19.21 -4.05 11.44
C ILE A 388 17.98 -3.74 12.29
N VAL A 389 17.35 -4.79 12.82
CA VAL A 389 16.27 -4.66 13.80
C VAL A 389 16.84 -4.00 15.06
N PRO A 390 16.36 -2.82 15.50
CA PRO A 390 16.67 -2.33 16.82
C PRO A 390 16.04 -3.30 17.81
N ARG A 391 16.86 -4.06 18.55
CA ARG A 391 16.37 -4.81 19.71
C ARG A 391 15.80 -3.78 20.70
N PRO A 392 14.53 -3.89 21.15
CA PRO A 392 14.08 -3.05 22.25
C PRO A 392 14.97 -3.34 23.46
N GLU A 393 15.65 -2.32 23.99
CA GLU A 393 16.29 -2.47 25.29
C GLU A 393 15.19 -2.76 26.32
N PRO A 394 15.34 -3.80 27.17
CA PRO A 394 14.38 -4.03 28.23
C PRO A 394 14.39 -2.79 29.14
N SER A 395 13.21 -2.22 29.35
CA SER A 395 12.98 -1.09 30.27
C SER A 395 13.79 -1.31 31.53
N ARG A 396 14.78 -0.43 31.75
CA ARG A 396 15.62 -0.44 32.95
C ARG A 396 14.67 -0.31 34.13
N VAL A 397 14.43 -1.42 34.84
CA VAL A 397 13.71 -1.41 36.11
C VAL A 397 14.48 -0.46 37.01
N GLU A 398 13.90 0.72 37.24
CA GLU A 398 14.39 1.66 38.23
C GLU A 398 14.25 0.96 39.58
N THR A 399 15.36 0.41 40.07
CA THR A 399 15.46 -0.11 41.43
C THR A 399 15.16 1.02 42.38
N ARG A 400 13.95 1.03 42.96
CA ARG A 400 13.58 1.89 44.07
C ARG A 400 14.64 1.77 45.18
N PRO A 401 15.12 2.88 45.77
CA PRO A 401 16.03 2.81 46.89
C PRO A 401 15.35 2.14 48.09
N ARG A 402 16.07 1.19 48.69
CA ARG A 402 15.68 0.44 49.89
C ARG A 402 15.57 1.41 51.06
N VAL A 403 14.36 1.57 51.61
CA VAL A 403 14.14 2.29 52.87
C VAL A 403 14.88 1.53 53.98
N GLN A 404 15.80 2.22 54.66
CA GLN A 404 16.45 1.74 55.88
C GLN A 404 15.44 1.84 57.03
N PRO A 405 15.32 0.83 57.91
CA PRO A 405 14.50 0.96 59.11
C PRO A 405 15.23 1.81 60.14
N ASP A 406 14.56 2.86 60.63
CA ASP A 406 15.03 3.65 61.76
C ASP A 406 15.12 2.78 63.03
N THR A 407 16.29 2.82 63.68
CA THR A 407 16.55 2.33 65.05
C THR A 407 16.20 3.37 66.09
#